data_AF-A0A7W0XS49-F1
#
_entry.id   AF-A0A7W0XS49-F1
#
_cell.length_a   1.000
_cell.length_b   1.000
_cell.length_c   1.000
_cell.angle_alpha   90.00
_cell.angle_beta   90.00
_cell.angle_gamma   90.00
#
_symmetry.space_group_name_H-M   'P 1'
#
loop_
_entity.id
_entity.type
_entity.pdbx_description
1 polymer ?
#
loop_
_entity_poly.entity_id
_entity_poly.type
_entity_poly.pdbx_seq_one_letter_code
_entity_poly.pdbx_strand_id
1 'polypeptide(L)' 'MATLQVRQLPDDVHAELRRRANADGVSLSELVTQVLRREVALPSMAGWLAELRTAPERGPVDVLGALDAVRDERG' A
#
# COMPACT_ATOMS: atom_id res chain seq x y z
N MET A 1 -21.54 -3.38 -2.10
CA MET A 1 -20.45 -3.98 -2.93
C MET A 1 -20.59 -3.44 -4.34
N ALA A 2 -19.47 -3.13 -5.00
CA ALA A 2 -19.45 -2.65 -6.38
C ALA A 2 -18.90 -3.73 -7.32
N THR A 3 -19.33 -3.72 -8.58
CA THR A 3 -18.90 -4.69 -9.60
C THR A 3 -18.04 -3.98 -10.64
N LEU A 4 -16.88 -4.55 -10.98
CA LEU A 4 -15.98 -4.07 -12.03
C LEU A 4 -16.01 -5.06 -13.20
N GLN A 5 -16.35 -4.57 -14.40
CA GLN A 5 -16.30 -5.36 -15.63
C GLN A 5 -15.23 -4.80 -16.56
N VAL A 6 -14.20 -5.60 -16.87
CA VAL A 6 -13.15 -5.24 -17.82
C VAL A 6 -13.51 -5.80 -19.20
N ARG A 7 -13.74 -4.93 -20.19
CA ARG A 7 -14.21 -5.33 -21.53
C ARG A 7 -13.09 -5.72 -22.49
N GLN A 8 -11.90 -5.13 -22.34
CA GLN A 8 -10.78 -5.32 -23.24
C GLN A 8 -9.56 -5.76 -22.45
N LEU A 9 -9.65 -6.94 -21.84
CA LEU A 9 -8.50 -7.58 -21.21
C LEU A 9 -7.78 -8.42 -22.27
N PRO A 10 -6.50 -8.16 -22.56
CA PRO A 10 -5.72 -9.01 -23.44
C PRO A 10 -5.72 -10.47 -22.97
N ASP A 11 -5.83 -11.42 -23.91
CA ASP A 11 -5.99 -12.84 -23.61
C ASP A 11 -4.77 -13.42 -22.86
N ASP A 12 -3.57 -12.92 -23.17
CA ASP A 12 -2.32 -13.27 -22.50
C ASP A 12 -2.34 -12.85 -21.02
N VAL A 13 -2.82 -11.64 -20.74
CA VAL A 13 -2.98 -11.13 -19.35
C VAL A 13 -4.02 -11.96 -18.60
N HIS A 14 -5.15 -12.28 -19.24
CA HIS A 14 -6.17 -13.12 -18.63
C HIS A 14 -5.63 -14.52 -18.30
N ALA A 15 -4.87 -15.14 -19.22
CA ALA A 15 -4.24 -16.44 -19.01
C ALA A 15 -3.22 -16.41 -17.86
N GLU A 16 -2.40 -15.35 -17.80
CA GLU A 16 -1.43 -15.14 -16.73
C GLU A 16 -2.10 -15.04 -15.36
N LEU A 17 -3.11 -14.18 -15.25
CA LEU A 17 -3.84 -13.97 -14.01
C LEU A 17 -4.53 -15.25 -13.55
N ARG A 18 -5.12 -16.01 -14.47
CA ARG A 18 -5.75 -17.29 -14.15
C ARG A 18 -4.73 -18.32 -13.67
N ARG A 19 -3.55 -18.37 -14.28
CA ARG A 19 -2.46 -19.26 -13.84
C ARG A 19 -2.00 -18.92 -12.43
N ARG A 20 -1.83 -17.64 -12.11
CA ARG A 20 -1.46 -17.18 -10.76
C ARG A 20 -2.54 -17.48 -9.74
N ALA A 21 -3.81 -17.20 -10.06
CA ALA A 21 -4.93 -17.48 -9.18
C ALA A 21 -4.99 -18.98 -8.80
N ASN A 22 -4.78 -19.86 -9.77
CA ASN A 22 -4.70 -21.30 -9.53
C ASN A 22 -3.50 -21.69 -8.65
N ALA A 23 -2.33 -21.07 -8.85
CA ALA A 23 -1.14 -21.33 -8.03
C ALA A 23 -1.35 -20.91 -6.56
N ASP A 24 -2.07 -19.81 -6.35
CA ASP A 24 -2.38 -19.26 -5.03
C ASP A 24 -3.64 -19.90 -4.40
N GLY A 25 -4.33 -20.79 -5.13
CA GLY A 25 -5.55 -21.48 -4.65
C GLY A 25 -6.77 -20.56 -4.51
N VAL A 26 -6.78 -19.41 -5.19
CA VAL A 26 -7.85 -18.40 -5.10
C VAL A 26 -8.58 -18.26 -6.44
N SER A 27 -9.77 -17.64 -6.40
CA SER A 27 -10.49 -17.31 -7.64
C SER A 27 -9.81 -16.15 -8.39
N LEU A 28 -10.01 -16.07 -9.72
CA LEU A 28 -9.49 -14.96 -10.53
C LEU A 28 -10.01 -13.60 -10.03
N SER A 29 -11.31 -13.52 -9.70
CA SER A 29 -11.91 -12.28 -9.17
C SER A 29 -11.31 -11.87 -7.82
N GLU A 30 -10.95 -12.85 -6.98
CA GLU A 30 -10.32 -12.61 -5.70
C GLU A 30 -8.88 -12.12 -5.85
N LEU A 31 -8.09 -12.76 -6.72
CA LEU A 31 -6.74 -12.29 -7.06
C LEU A 31 -6.77 -10.85 -7.58
N VAL A 32 -7.68 -10.55 -8.52
CA VAL A 32 -7.83 -9.19 -9.08
C VAL A 32 -8.22 -8.19 -7.97
N THR A 33 -9.13 -8.57 -7.07
CA THR A 33 -9.53 -7.73 -5.94
C THR A 33 -8.36 -7.46 -4.99
N GLN A 34 -7.53 -8.47 -4.70
CA GLN A 34 -6.34 -8.30 -3.86
C GLN A 34 -5.31 -7.36 -4.49
N VAL A 35 -5.07 -7.50 -5.80
CA VAL A 35 -4.17 -6.61 -6.55
C VAL A 35 -4.70 -5.17 -6.51
N LEU A 36 -5.98 -4.95 -6.78
CA LEU A 36 -6.59 -3.62 -6.72
C LEU A 36 -6.53 -3.02 -5.31
N ARG A 37 -6.77 -3.83 -4.27
CA ARG A 37 -6.62 -3.40 -2.87
C ARG A 37 -5.19 -2.99 -2.55
N ARG A 38 -4.21 -3.75 -3.01
CA ARG A 38 -2.80 -3.43 -2.83
C ARG A 38 -2.43 -2.12 -3.53
N GLU A 39 -2.96 -1.89 -4.72
CA GLU A 39 -2.74 -0.67 -5.48
C GLU A 39 -3.28 0.57 -4.77
N VAL A 40 -4.48 0.49 -4.17
CA VAL A 40 -5.07 1.63 -3.43
C VAL A 40 -4.56 1.74 -1.99
N ALA A 41 -3.97 0.69 -1.42
CA ALA A 41 -3.44 0.71 -0.07
C ALA A 41 -2.16 1.56 0.04
N LEU A 42 -1.43 1.73 -1.05
CA LEU A 42 -0.30 2.65 -1.12
C LEU A 42 -0.81 4.01 -1.57
N PRO A 43 -0.60 5.10 -0.82
CA PRO A 43 -0.79 6.44 -1.38
C PRO A 43 0.10 6.53 -2.62
N SER A 44 -0.47 6.93 -3.75
CA SER A 44 0.32 7.15 -4.96
C SER A 44 1.51 8.03 -4.61
N MET A 45 2.70 7.76 -5.15
CA MET A 45 3.90 8.53 -4.83
C MET A 45 3.65 10.04 -4.95
N ALA A 46 2.87 10.45 -5.95
CA ALA A 46 2.43 11.82 -6.15
C ALA A 46 1.50 12.34 -5.04
N GLY A 47 0.53 11.53 -4.58
CA GLY A 47 -0.34 11.84 -3.45
C GLY A 47 0.42 11.91 -2.12
N TRP A 48 1.33 10.98 -1.88
CA TRP A 48 2.21 11.00 -0.71
C TRP A 48 3.14 12.23 -0.71
N LEU A 49 3.71 12.60 -1.87
CA LEU A 49 4.48 13.85 -2.03
C LEU A 49 3.61 15.09 -1.80
N ALA A 50 2.36 15.09 -2.25
CA ALA A 50 1.43 16.18 -1.99
C ALA A 50 1.12 16.30 -0.49
N GLU A 51 0.88 15.18 0.21
CA GLU A 51 0.69 15.14 1.66
C GLU A 51 1.92 15.69 2.39
N LEU A 52 3.12 15.28 2.00
CA LEU A 52 4.39 15.80 2.54
C LEU A 52 4.56 17.31 2.37
N ARG A 53 4.11 17.88 1.24
CA ARG A 53 4.17 19.32 0.99
C ARG A 53 3.18 20.11 1.85
N THR A 54 2.08 19.47 2.26
CA THR A 54 1.05 20.07 3.13
C THR A 54 1.24 19.75 4.61
N ALA A 55 2.11 18.80 4.93
CA ALA A 55 2.39 18.42 6.30
C ALA A 55 3.04 19.59 7.04
N PRO A 56 2.62 19.89 8.29
CA PRO A 56 3.29 20.90 9.09
C PRO A 56 4.77 20.52 9.23
N GLU A 57 5.66 21.50 9.03
CA GLU A 57 7.08 21.31 9.24
C GLU A 57 7.29 20.77 10.65
N ARG A 58 7.74 19.51 10.75
CA ARG A 58 8.17 18.97 12.02
C ARG A 58 9.49 19.65 12.34
N GLY A 59 9.46 20.52 13.35
CA GLY A 59 10.66 21.16 13.86
C GLY A 59 11.73 20.12 14.25
N PRO A 60 12.99 20.55 14.42
CA PRO A 60 14.08 19.65 14.75
C PRO A 60 13.72 18.81 15.99
N VAL A 61 13.85 17.49 15.86
CA VAL A 61 13.64 16.56 16.96
C VAL A 61 14.88 16.57 17.83
N ASP A 62 14.72 16.91 19.12
CA ASP A 62 15.79 16.75 20.10
C ASP A 62 15.95 15.27 20.47
N VAL A 63 16.79 14.60 19.68
CA VAL A 63 17.10 13.18 19.85
C VAL A 63 17.84 12.92 21.16
N LEU A 64 18.65 13.88 21.63
CA LEU A 64 19.43 13.72 22.86
C LEU A 64 18.52 13.77 24.08
N GLY A 65 17.64 14.77 24.16
CA GLY A 65 16.65 14.86 25.24
C GLY A 65 15.72 13.65 25.30
N ALA A 66 15.34 13.08 24.14
CA ALA A 66 14.53 11.87 24.09
C ALA A 66 15.27 10.61 24.60
N LEU A 67 16.58 10.50 24.34
CA LEU A 67 17.40 9.40 24.84
C LEU A 67 17.67 9.51 26.34
N ASP A 68 17.85 10.74 26.84
CA ASP A 68 18.05 10.99 28.26
C ASP A 68 16.80 10.65 29.07
N ALA A 69 15.60 11.00 28.59
CA ALA A 69 14.33 10.64 29.24
C ALA A 69 14.16 9.12 29.41
N VAL A 70 14.52 8.31 28.40
CA VAL A 70 14.44 6.83 28.48
C VAL A 70 15.49 6.24 29.43
N ARG A 71 16.62 6.92 29.62
CA ARG A 71 17.67 6.49 30.55
C ARG A 71 17.24 6.73 31.99
N ASP A 72 16.61 7.86 32.27
CA ASP A 72 16.12 8.22 33.60
C ASP A 72 14.95 7.32 34.07
N GLU A 73 14.14 6.79 33.15
CA GLU A 73 13.06 5.85 33.48
C GLU A 73 13.56 4.42 33.83
N ARG A 74 14.81 4.09 33.53
CA ARG A 74 15.39 2.75 33.73
C ARG A 74 16.44 2.68 34.84
N GLY A 75 16.84 3.81 35.42
CA GLY A 75 17.76 3.90 36.57
C GLY A 75 17.02 4.00 37.89
#